data_AF-A0AAN0S433-F1
#
_entry.id   AF-A0AAN0S433-F1
#
_cell.length_a   1.000
_cell.length_b   1.000
_cell.length_c   1.000
_cell.angle_alpha   90.00
_cell.angle_beta   90.00
_cell.angle_gamma   90.00
#
_symmetry.space_group_name_H-M   'P 1'
#
loop_
_entity.id
_entity.type
_entity.pdbx_description
1 polymer ?
#
loop_
_entity_poly.entity_id
_entity_poly.type
_entity_poly.pdbx_seq_one_letter_code
_entity_poly.pdbx_strand_id
1 'polypeptide(L)'
;MNKRYCAVNNWLIDVSSGSILHLTNGERRRLGEYQLKLLDTLTQHAGKILTREELTTLVWENRVIGNNSLPNAIHALRTALEDDGKQQRIIKTIPRKGYLLEADYCSMIEKEEEEVLDKSDDALLSEAVLFDAPQPQEADEIADPFFSPKQTSGVAETGKLAPTVTRVRRWQRFPAVALLVVVALVITTSIAWRYFENAHHRLQYKEQESNVYSNIRLYEIYPPDNLNRNQDQFYNKLKGTLYQMNQLLKGQSVVMNVYYQSIDQTLNYTFSLKSSCDRKQLAMSIYHWRIDINQLNNLILRETRRKIGEMEGCNVG
;
A
#
# COMPACT_ATOMS: atom_id res chain seq x y z
N MET A 1 6.57 1.71 -32.69
CA MET A 1 7.76 2.06 -31.88
C MET A 1 8.20 0.79 -31.20
N ASN A 2 9.38 0.24 -31.55
CA ASN A 2 9.85 -1.02 -30.95
C ASN A 2 9.93 -0.87 -29.42
N LYS A 3 9.11 -1.65 -28.70
CA LYS A 3 9.24 -1.77 -27.25
C LYS A 3 10.50 -2.57 -26.99
N ARG A 4 11.57 -1.89 -26.55
CA ARG A 4 12.77 -2.53 -26.04
C ARG A 4 12.47 -3.04 -24.65
N TYR A 5 12.49 -4.35 -24.48
CA TYR A 5 12.35 -4.96 -23.17
C TYR A 5 13.75 -5.30 -22.64
N CYS A 6 14.13 -4.72 -21.52
CA CYS A 6 15.37 -5.07 -20.84
C CYS A 6 15.09 -6.20 -19.85
N ALA A 7 15.89 -7.27 -19.91
CA ALA A 7 15.85 -8.34 -18.93
C ALA A 7 17.16 -8.38 -18.14
N VAL A 8 17.06 -8.48 -16.81
CA VAL A 8 18.19 -8.56 -15.89
C VAL A 8 18.10 -9.86 -15.11
N ASN A 9 19.07 -10.76 -15.25
CA ASN A 9 19.07 -12.05 -14.55
C ASN A 9 17.74 -12.82 -14.67
N ASN A 10 17.24 -12.99 -15.90
CA ASN A 10 15.94 -13.61 -16.22
C ASN A 10 14.69 -12.87 -15.69
N TRP A 11 14.86 -11.67 -15.12
CA TRP A 11 13.75 -10.77 -14.78
C TRP A 11 13.53 -9.76 -15.90
N LEU A 12 12.42 -9.89 -16.61
CA LEU A 12 11.94 -8.91 -17.56
C LEU A 12 11.44 -7.66 -16.83
N ILE A 13 11.97 -6.51 -17.20
CA ILE A 13 11.56 -5.23 -16.64
C ILE A 13 10.36 -4.72 -17.43
N ASP A 14 9.22 -4.61 -16.76
CA ASP A 14 8.04 -3.97 -17.31
C ASP A 14 7.86 -2.59 -16.66
N VAL A 15 8.45 -1.59 -17.33
CA VAL A 15 8.38 -0.19 -16.91
C VAL A 15 6.93 0.31 -16.86
N SER A 16 6.06 -0.21 -17.73
CA SER A 16 4.66 0.22 -17.82
C SER A 16 3.79 -0.33 -16.69
N SER A 17 4.09 -1.53 -16.18
CA SER A 17 3.34 -2.14 -15.07
C SER A 17 3.99 -1.92 -13.69
N GLY A 18 5.15 -1.27 -13.63
CA GLY A 18 5.86 -1.03 -12.37
C GLY A 18 6.40 -2.32 -11.74
N SER A 19 6.57 -3.38 -12.52
CA SER A 19 6.84 -4.72 -12.02
C SER A 19 7.96 -5.39 -12.82
N ILE A 20 8.62 -6.37 -12.20
CA ILE A 20 9.52 -7.30 -12.88
C ILE A 20 8.83 -8.66 -12.98
N LEU A 21 9.00 -9.32 -14.13
CA LEU A 21 8.45 -10.64 -14.42
C LEU A 21 9.60 -11.62 -14.64
N HIS A 22 9.63 -12.70 -13.89
CA HIS A 22 10.64 -13.72 -14.08
C HIS A 22 10.25 -14.66 -15.23
N LEU A 23 11.15 -14.79 -16.21
CA LEU A 23 10.87 -15.40 -17.51
C LEU A 23 10.68 -16.92 -17.45
N THR A 24 11.17 -17.61 -16.41
CA THR A 24 11.10 -19.07 -16.31
C THR A 24 9.98 -19.60 -15.41
N ASN A 25 9.63 -18.87 -14.34
CA ASN A 25 8.58 -19.29 -13.39
C ASN A 25 7.29 -18.45 -13.52
N GLY A 26 7.30 -17.36 -14.30
CA GLY A 26 6.15 -16.46 -14.46
C GLY A 26 5.84 -15.60 -13.23
N GLU A 27 6.71 -15.59 -12.22
CA GLU A 27 6.53 -14.81 -11.00
C GLU A 27 6.63 -13.31 -11.29
N ARG A 28 5.69 -12.52 -10.75
CA ARG A 28 5.70 -11.06 -10.87
C ARG A 28 5.99 -10.43 -9.52
N ARG A 29 7.03 -9.60 -9.46
CA ARG A 29 7.37 -8.79 -8.28
C ARG A 29 7.16 -7.32 -8.57
N ARG A 30 6.44 -6.63 -7.69
CA ARG A 30 6.28 -5.17 -7.77
C ARG A 30 7.50 -4.49 -7.16
N LEU A 31 8.02 -3.50 -7.88
CA LEU A 31 9.06 -2.61 -7.39
C LEU A 31 8.43 -1.26 -7.06
N GLY A 32 8.98 -0.57 -6.06
CA GLY A 32 8.63 0.83 -5.87
C GLY A 32 9.15 1.69 -7.03
N GLU A 33 8.55 2.87 -7.20
CA GLU A 33 8.82 3.78 -8.31
C GLU A 33 10.31 4.10 -8.48
N TYR A 34 10.98 4.48 -7.39
CA TYR A 34 12.40 4.83 -7.43
C TYR A 34 13.30 3.61 -7.62
N GLN A 35 12.91 2.43 -7.12
CA GLN A 35 13.63 1.19 -7.38
C GLN A 35 13.56 0.85 -8.88
N LEU A 36 12.39 0.96 -9.49
CA LEU A 36 12.20 0.67 -10.90
C LEU A 36 12.95 1.66 -11.79
N LYS A 37 12.86 2.96 -11.48
CA LYS A 37 13.61 3.99 -12.21
C LYS A 37 15.13 3.84 -12.04
N LEU A 38 15.58 3.45 -10.85
CA LEU A 38 16.98 3.12 -10.58
C LEU A 38 17.44 1.91 -11.40
N LEU A 39 16.62 0.86 -11.45
CA LEU A 39 16.90 -0.33 -12.24
C LEU A 39 16.97 0.01 -13.73
N ASP A 40 15.99 0.75 -14.25
CA ASP A 40 15.97 1.22 -15.64
C ASP A 40 17.23 2.04 -15.97
N THR A 41 17.58 3.01 -15.12
CA THR A 41 18.80 3.82 -15.28
C THR A 41 20.07 2.95 -15.28
N LEU A 42 20.15 1.98 -14.37
CA LEU A 42 21.27 1.03 -14.30
C LEU A 42 21.34 0.14 -15.55
N THR A 43 20.20 -0.30 -16.10
CA THR A 43 20.18 -1.11 -17.34
C THR A 43 20.59 -0.33 -18.57
N GLN A 44 20.17 0.94 -18.68
CA GLN A 44 20.58 1.81 -19.77
C GLN A 44 22.10 2.05 -19.76
N HIS A 45 22.71 2.04 -18.57
CA HIS A 45 24.14 2.24 -18.36
C HIS A 45 24.86 0.96 -17.90
N ALA A 46 24.37 -0.22 -18.30
CA ALA A 46 24.97 -1.49 -17.92
C ALA A 46 26.47 -1.54 -18.28
N GLY A 47 27.29 -2.03 -17.35
CA GLY A 47 28.76 -2.05 -17.48
C GLY A 47 29.46 -0.72 -17.14
N LYS A 48 28.74 0.36 -16.81
CA LYS A 48 29.34 1.64 -16.38
C LYS A 48 29.14 1.89 -14.89
N ILE A 49 30.15 2.47 -14.25
CA ILE A 49 30.07 2.91 -12.85
C ILE A 49 29.32 4.24 -12.81
N LEU A 50 28.23 4.28 -12.06
CA LEU A 50 27.47 5.50 -11.78
C LEU A 50 27.72 5.96 -10.35
N THR A 51 28.06 7.23 -10.22
CA THR A 51 28.29 7.86 -8.91
C THR A 51 27.00 8.00 -8.13
N ARG A 52 27.14 8.22 -6.82
CA ARG A 52 25.99 8.45 -5.94
C ARG A 52 25.23 9.71 -6.37
N GLU A 53 25.94 10.75 -6.74
CA GLU A 53 25.39 12.03 -7.18
C GLU A 53 24.65 11.86 -8.51
N GLU A 54 25.26 11.20 -9.51
CA GLU A 54 24.61 10.92 -10.80
C GLU A 54 23.34 10.10 -10.63
N LEU A 55 23.39 9.01 -9.86
CA LEU A 55 22.21 8.19 -9.57
C LEU A 55 21.14 8.99 -8.84
N THR A 56 21.53 9.84 -7.90
CA THR A 56 20.59 10.69 -7.16
C THR A 56 19.90 11.68 -8.11
N THR A 57 20.65 12.32 -9.00
CA THR A 57 20.13 13.27 -9.98
C THR A 57 19.23 12.61 -11.01
N LEU A 58 19.64 11.46 -11.59
CA LEU A 58 18.87 10.78 -12.63
C LEU A 58 17.58 10.16 -12.10
N VAL A 59 17.63 9.54 -10.92
CA VAL A 59 16.49 8.82 -10.36
C VAL A 59 15.56 9.77 -9.59
N TRP A 60 16.09 10.68 -8.76
CA TRP A 60 15.30 11.58 -7.92
C TRP A 60 15.18 13.03 -8.44
N GLU A 61 15.67 13.34 -9.64
CA GLU A 61 15.47 14.62 -10.33
C GLU A 61 15.83 15.85 -9.46
N ASN A 62 16.99 15.79 -8.81
CA ASN A 62 17.50 16.83 -7.88
C ASN A 62 16.65 17.07 -6.63
N ARG A 63 15.77 16.14 -6.25
CA ARG A 63 15.11 16.17 -4.94
C ARG A 63 16.12 15.87 -3.82
N VAL A 64 16.05 16.62 -2.72
CA VAL A 64 16.84 16.34 -1.51
C VAL A 64 16.30 15.05 -0.87
N ILE A 65 17.11 14.00 -0.88
CA ILE A 65 16.80 12.70 -0.26
C ILE A 65 17.73 12.43 0.92
N GLY A 66 17.24 11.67 1.90
CA GLY A 66 18.06 11.26 3.04
C GLY A 66 19.22 10.34 2.60
N ASN A 67 20.30 10.33 3.38
CA ASN A 67 21.52 9.60 3.06
C ASN A 67 21.33 8.08 2.85
N ASN A 68 20.26 7.51 3.43
CA ASN A 68 19.95 6.09 3.35
C ASN A 68 19.04 5.71 2.17
N SER A 69 18.52 6.69 1.42
CA SER A 69 17.52 6.42 0.38
C SER A 69 18.09 5.58 -0.79
N LEU A 70 19.25 5.97 -1.32
CA LEU A 70 19.92 5.21 -2.39
C LEU A 70 20.39 3.82 -1.92
N PRO A 71 21.09 3.67 -0.77
CA PRO A 71 21.45 2.36 -0.23
C PRO A 71 20.24 1.43 -0.02
N ASN A 72 19.13 1.94 0.50
CA ASN A 72 17.91 1.16 0.70
C ASN A 72 17.28 0.73 -0.63
N ALA A 73 17.27 1.60 -1.63
CA ALA A 73 16.78 1.28 -2.97
C ALA A 73 17.65 0.19 -3.64
N ILE A 74 18.97 0.29 -3.53
CA ILE A 74 19.90 -0.75 -4.03
C ILE A 74 19.68 -2.08 -3.29
N HIS A 75 19.48 -2.05 -1.97
CA HIS A 75 19.22 -3.27 -1.22
C HIS A 75 17.91 -3.94 -1.65
N ALA A 76 16.84 -3.17 -1.80
CA ALA A 76 15.56 -3.67 -2.29
C ALA A 76 15.67 -4.26 -3.70
N LEU A 77 16.45 -3.63 -4.59
CA LEU A 77 16.70 -4.16 -5.94
C LEU A 77 17.47 -5.46 -5.92
N ARG A 78 18.51 -5.58 -5.08
CA ARG A 78 19.26 -6.84 -4.92
C ARG A 78 18.34 -7.97 -4.48
N THR A 79 17.49 -7.73 -3.47
CA THR A 79 16.51 -8.73 -3.03
C THR A 79 15.54 -9.12 -4.14
N ALA A 80 15.05 -8.14 -4.92
CA ALA A 80 14.10 -8.41 -5.98
C ALA A 80 14.70 -9.21 -7.16
N LEU A 81 15.96 -8.93 -7.51
CA LEU A 81 16.72 -9.61 -8.57
C LEU A 81 17.40 -10.90 -8.10
N GLU A 82 17.19 -11.29 -6.84
CA GLU A 82 17.81 -12.46 -6.21
C GLU A 82 19.35 -12.38 -6.18
N ASP A 83 19.87 -11.16 -6.09
CA ASP A 83 21.29 -10.89 -5.91
C ASP A 83 21.64 -11.01 -4.42
N ASP A 84 22.52 -11.95 -4.09
CA ASP A 84 23.05 -12.07 -2.73
C ASP A 84 23.86 -10.81 -2.39
N GLY A 85 23.40 -10.02 -1.42
CA GLY A 85 24.03 -8.78 -0.99
C GLY A 85 25.49 -8.92 -0.54
N LYS A 86 25.97 -10.14 -0.25
CA LYS A 86 27.37 -10.45 0.03
C LYS A 86 28.20 -10.70 -1.23
N GLN A 87 27.64 -11.39 -2.22
CA GLN A 87 28.31 -11.74 -3.47
C GLN A 87 28.24 -10.60 -4.50
N GLN A 88 27.16 -9.79 -4.47
CA GLN A 88 26.91 -8.63 -5.32
C GLN A 88 27.23 -8.91 -6.80
N ARG A 89 26.67 -9.98 -7.35
CA ARG A 89 27.03 -10.45 -8.70
C ARG A 89 26.39 -9.57 -9.77
N ILE A 90 25.19 -9.07 -9.50
CA ILE A 90 24.39 -8.31 -10.46
C ILE A 90 24.63 -6.81 -10.27
N ILE A 91 24.40 -6.29 -9.06
CA ILE A 91 24.63 -4.87 -8.74
C ILE A 91 25.82 -4.78 -7.77
N LYS A 92 26.98 -4.33 -8.27
CA LYS A 92 28.20 -4.15 -7.49
C LYS A 92 28.26 -2.78 -6.85
N THR A 93 28.65 -2.73 -5.57
CA THR A 93 29.05 -1.48 -4.92
C THR A 93 30.55 -1.29 -5.06
N ILE A 94 30.97 -0.21 -5.72
CA ILE A 94 32.37 0.17 -5.86
C ILE A 94 32.70 1.22 -4.78
N PRO A 95 33.50 0.87 -3.76
CA PRO A 95 33.79 1.79 -2.66
C PRO A 95 34.30 3.14 -3.16
N ARG A 96 33.72 4.23 -2.63
CA ARG A 96 34.07 5.63 -2.95
C ARG A 96 33.84 6.06 -4.40
N LYS A 97 33.30 5.19 -5.27
CA LYS A 97 32.98 5.52 -6.66
C LYS A 97 31.48 5.48 -6.94
N GLY A 98 30.76 4.47 -6.44
CA GLY A 98 29.32 4.35 -6.66
C GLY A 98 28.87 2.93 -6.91
N TYR A 99 28.00 2.73 -7.90
CA TYR A 99 27.37 1.45 -8.21
C TYR A 99 27.52 1.07 -9.68
N LEU A 100 27.55 -0.22 -9.95
CA LEU A 100 27.72 -0.80 -11.29
C LEU A 100 26.73 -1.95 -11.45
N LEU A 101 25.99 -1.97 -12.56
CA LEU A 101 25.27 -3.15 -13.01
C LEU A 101 26.17 -3.93 -13.97
N GLU A 102 26.39 -5.21 -13.69
CA GLU A 102 27.18 -6.07 -14.58
C GLU A 102 26.48 -6.31 -15.92
N ALA A 103 27.22 -6.11 -17.01
CA ALA A 103 26.69 -6.23 -18.36
C ALA A 103 26.28 -7.67 -18.69
N ASP A 104 26.99 -8.66 -18.13
CA ASP A 104 26.73 -10.09 -18.33
C ASP A 104 25.33 -10.53 -17.91
N TYR A 105 24.70 -9.77 -17.00
CA TYR A 105 23.35 -10.05 -16.51
C TYR A 105 22.28 -9.23 -17.22
N CYS A 106 22.63 -8.32 -18.14
CA CYS A 106 21.70 -7.47 -18.86
C CYS A 106 21.54 -7.94 -20.31
N SER A 107 20.31 -8.24 -20.72
CA SER A 107 19.96 -8.62 -22.09
C SER A 107 18.84 -7.72 -22.62
N MET A 108 18.97 -7.27 -23.87
CA MET A 108 17.87 -6.58 -24.56
C MET A 108 17.11 -7.58 -25.41
N ILE A 109 15.82 -7.69 -25.15
CA ILE A 109 14.89 -8.53 -25.90
C ILE A 109 14.06 -7.60 -26.77
N GLU A 110 14.28 -7.65 -28.09
CA GLU A 110 13.41 -7.03 -29.08
C GLU A 110 12.27 -8.01 -29.38
N LYS A 111 11.04 -7.62 -29.08
CA LYS A 111 9.85 -8.41 -29.44
C LYS A 111 9.29 -7.81 -30.74
N GLU A 112 9.38 -8.56 -31.84
CA GLU A 112 8.60 -8.29 -33.04
C GLU A 112 7.12 -8.51 -32.69
N GLU A 113 6.29 -7.49 -32.94
CA GLU A 113 4.84 -7.58 -32.77
C GLU A 113 4.28 -8.51 -33.86
N GLU A 114 4.01 -9.77 -33.53
CA GLU A 114 3.06 -10.56 -34.32
C GLU A 114 1.65 -10.03 -34.05
N GLU A 115 1.05 -9.47 -35.10
CA GLU A 115 -0.37 -9.21 -35.24
C GLU A 115 -1.17 -10.48 -34.93
N VAL A 116 -1.89 -10.51 -33.81
CA VAL A 116 -2.99 -11.46 -33.66
C VAL A 116 -4.28 -10.73 -34.01
N LEU A 117 -4.62 -10.91 -35.28
CA LEU A 117 -5.91 -10.59 -35.88
C LEU A 117 -7.05 -11.27 -35.11
N ASP A 118 -8.04 -10.44 -34.82
CA ASP A 118 -9.39 -10.76 -34.38
C ASP A 118 -10.04 -11.89 -35.21
N LYS A 119 -10.48 -12.97 -34.55
CA LYS A 119 -11.54 -13.88 -35.03
C LYS A 119 -12.33 -14.48 -33.86
N SER A 120 -13.52 -13.91 -33.66
CA SER A 120 -14.83 -14.57 -33.47
C SER A 120 -15.00 -15.59 -32.34
N ASP A 121 -15.81 -15.18 -31.35
CA ASP A 121 -17.14 -15.72 -30.99
C ASP A 121 -17.45 -17.23 -31.13
N ASP A 122 -18.24 -17.67 -30.15
CA ASP A 122 -19.05 -18.90 -30.00
C ASP A 122 -18.40 -20.16 -29.39
N ALA A 123 -18.58 -20.32 -28.07
CA ALA A 123 -19.48 -21.34 -27.50
C ALA A 123 -19.58 -21.21 -25.97
N LEU A 124 -20.77 -20.85 -25.47
CA LEU A 124 -21.19 -20.99 -24.08
C LEU A 124 -21.77 -22.41 -23.85
N LEU A 125 -21.47 -22.98 -22.67
CA LEU A 125 -22.39 -23.55 -21.67
C LEU A 125 -21.99 -24.92 -21.08
N SER A 126 -22.04 -24.93 -19.74
CA SER A 126 -22.24 -26.05 -18.79
C SER A 126 -21.16 -27.15 -18.78
N GLU A 127 -20.61 -27.54 -17.63
CA GLU A 127 -21.34 -28.09 -16.49
C GLU A 127 -20.72 -27.73 -15.14
N ALA A 128 -21.61 -27.44 -14.20
CA ALA A 128 -21.34 -27.51 -12.78
C ALA A 128 -21.39 -28.97 -12.33
N VAL A 129 -20.40 -29.43 -11.56
CA VAL A 129 -20.60 -30.54 -10.61
C VAL A 129 -20.10 -30.14 -9.23
N LEU A 130 -20.99 -30.41 -8.31
CA LEU A 130 -21.14 -30.12 -6.90
C LEU A 130 -20.40 -31.19 -6.07
N PHE A 131 -19.66 -30.78 -5.03
CA PHE A 131 -19.27 -31.53 -3.81
C PHE A 131 -18.40 -32.80 -4.03
N ASP A 132 -17.47 -33.19 -3.17
CA ASP A 132 -17.62 -33.40 -1.73
C ASP A 132 -16.23 -33.51 -1.05
N ALA A 133 -16.20 -33.16 0.24
CA ALA A 133 -15.04 -33.38 1.11
C ALA A 133 -14.95 -34.84 1.55
N PRO A 134 -13.77 -35.34 1.94
CA PRO A 134 -13.74 -36.46 2.88
C PRO A 134 -12.73 -36.28 4.02
N GLN A 135 -13.28 -36.17 5.23
CA GLN A 135 -12.82 -36.81 6.47
C GLN A 135 -14.08 -37.12 7.29
N PRO A 136 -14.15 -38.09 8.23
CA PRO A 136 -13.14 -39.06 8.69
C PRO A 136 -13.70 -40.52 8.87
N GLN A 137 -12.86 -41.51 9.18
CA GLN A 137 -13.29 -42.83 9.74
C GLN A 137 -12.63 -43.02 11.11
N GLU A 138 -13.46 -43.08 12.15
CA GLU A 138 -13.80 -44.27 12.99
C GLU A 138 -12.73 -44.52 14.08
N ALA A 139 -12.97 -44.18 15.35
CA ALA A 139 -13.94 -44.75 16.30
C ALA A 139 -13.57 -46.18 16.72
N ASP A 140 -13.09 -46.29 17.96
CA ASP A 140 -13.43 -47.36 18.91
C ASP A 140 -13.38 -46.67 20.29
N GLU A 141 -14.48 -46.27 20.90
CA GLU A 141 -15.60 -47.01 21.48
C GLU A 141 -15.37 -47.33 22.98
N ILE A 142 -16.00 -46.46 23.80
CA ILE A 142 -16.81 -46.71 25.00
C ILE A 142 -16.18 -47.45 26.21
N ALA A 143 -16.10 -46.75 27.35
CA ALA A 143 -16.95 -47.02 28.53
C ALA A 143 -16.47 -46.27 29.80
N ASP A 144 -17.20 -45.21 30.12
CA ASP A 144 -17.57 -44.64 31.43
C ASP A 144 -17.64 -45.61 32.64
N PRO A 145 -17.94 -45.16 33.89
CA PRO A 145 -17.44 -44.02 34.66
C PRO A 145 -17.26 -44.36 36.18
N PHE A 146 -16.85 -43.36 36.99
CA PHE A 146 -16.89 -43.31 38.47
C PHE A 146 -16.02 -44.28 39.29
N PHE A 147 -15.21 -43.71 40.20
CA PHE A 147 -15.32 -43.87 41.67
C PHE A 147 -14.13 -43.18 42.37
N SER A 148 -14.40 -42.20 43.23
CA SER A 148 -13.61 -41.93 44.46
C SER A 148 -14.29 -42.71 45.61
N PRO A 149 -13.78 -42.85 46.86
CA PRO A 149 -12.69 -42.11 47.53
C PRO A 149 -11.85 -42.96 48.55
N LYS A 150 -11.09 -42.23 49.39
CA LYS A 150 -10.81 -42.48 50.83
C LYS A 150 -9.55 -43.31 51.20
N GLN A 151 -8.59 -42.67 51.90
CA GLN A 151 -8.31 -42.79 53.37
C GLN A 151 -7.31 -43.94 53.64
N THR A 152 -6.36 -43.95 54.57
CA THR A 152 -6.05 -43.20 55.81
C THR A 152 -4.62 -43.59 56.23
N SER A 153 -4.00 -42.78 57.10
CA SER A 153 -3.11 -43.13 58.24
C SER A 153 -1.93 -44.08 58.02
N GLY A 154 -0.73 -43.81 58.51
CA GLY A 154 -0.33 -43.05 59.71
C GLY A 154 0.88 -43.77 60.31
N VAL A 155 1.20 -43.45 61.58
CA VAL A 155 2.31 -43.99 62.41
C VAL A 155 3.64 -43.32 62.08
N ALA A 156 4.46 -42.81 62.99
CA ALA A 156 4.45 -42.45 64.41
C ALA A 156 5.68 -41.49 64.55
N GLU A 157 5.98 -40.75 65.61
CA GLU A 157 6.13 -41.17 66.98
C GLU A 157 6.47 -39.95 67.85
N THR A 158 6.31 -40.17 69.15
CA THR A 158 6.38 -39.32 70.33
C THR A 158 7.62 -38.44 70.54
N GLY A 159 7.45 -37.31 71.23
CA GLY A 159 8.58 -36.63 71.91
C GLY A 159 8.23 -35.29 72.56
N LYS A 160 8.09 -35.28 73.88
CA LYS A 160 7.59 -34.22 74.79
C LYS A 160 8.33 -32.86 74.81
N LEU A 161 7.62 -31.90 75.41
CA LEU A 161 8.03 -30.69 76.17
C LEU A 161 8.14 -29.33 75.43
N ALA A 162 7.20 -28.44 75.76
CA ALA A 162 7.33 -26.99 75.63
C ALA A 162 8.22 -26.42 76.76
N PRO A 163 8.56 -25.10 76.82
CA PRO A 163 8.41 -24.04 75.81
C PRO A 163 9.73 -23.25 75.59
N THR A 164 9.94 -22.63 74.42
CA THR A 164 10.77 -21.41 74.36
C THR A 164 10.35 -20.51 73.20
N VAL A 165 10.09 -19.26 73.54
CA VAL A 165 9.80 -18.14 72.65
C VAL A 165 10.91 -17.99 71.61
N THR A 166 10.58 -18.02 70.32
CA THR A 166 11.29 -17.19 69.33
C THR A 166 10.28 -16.46 68.44
N ARG A 167 10.34 -15.14 68.58
CA ARG A 167 9.62 -14.13 67.83
C ARG A 167 10.19 -14.07 66.42
N VAL A 168 9.40 -14.36 65.38
CA VAL A 168 9.74 -13.87 64.03
C VAL A 168 8.55 -13.13 63.43
N ARG A 169 8.82 -11.83 63.32
CA ARG A 169 8.03 -10.68 62.87
C ARG A 169 7.31 -10.92 61.55
N ARG A 170 5.96 -10.91 61.61
CA ARG A 170 5.05 -10.72 60.46
C ARG A 170 5.28 -9.37 59.78
N TRP A 171 5.10 -9.36 58.45
CA TRP A 171 4.66 -8.25 57.59
C TRP A 171 5.42 -6.92 57.63
N GLN A 172 6.18 -6.61 56.56
CA GLN A 172 6.41 -5.22 56.07
C GLN A 172 7.28 -5.17 54.78
N ARG A 173 6.95 -5.91 53.71
CA ARG A 173 7.63 -5.74 52.39
C ARG A 173 6.74 -5.90 51.15
N PHE A 174 5.42 -5.74 51.27
CA PHE A 174 4.51 -5.73 50.11
C PHE A 174 3.99 -4.36 49.63
N PRO A 175 3.94 -3.26 50.42
CA PRO A 175 3.34 -2.01 49.92
C PRO A 175 4.24 -1.31 48.87
N ALA A 176 5.56 -1.41 49.00
CA ALA A 176 6.49 -0.80 48.06
C ALA A 176 6.44 -1.46 46.66
N VAL A 177 6.31 -2.78 46.61
CA VAL A 177 6.21 -3.53 45.34
C VAL A 177 4.86 -3.24 44.64
N ALA A 178 3.77 -3.20 45.40
CA ALA A 178 2.46 -2.84 44.86
C ALA A 178 2.44 -1.40 44.31
N LEU A 179 3.09 -0.45 44.99
CA LEU A 179 3.19 0.93 44.54
C LEU A 179 4.00 1.05 43.24
N LEU A 180 5.09 0.30 43.11
CA LEU A 180 5.88 0.27 41.86
C LEU A 180 5.08 -0.29 40.67
N VAL A 181 4.25 -1.31 40.89
CA VAL A 181 3.39 -1.88 39.83
C VAL A 181 2.32 -0.88 39.40
N VAL A 182 1.70 -0.16 40.33
CA VAL A 182 0.70 0.88 40.01
C VAL A 182 1.36 2.03 39.25
N VAL A 183 2.54 2.48 39.66
CA VAL A 183 3.29 3.52 38.95
C VAL A 183 3.66 3.06 37.53
N ALA A 184 4.10 1.81 37.35
CA ALA A 184 4.39 1.25 36.03
C ALA A 184 3.12 1.16 35.15
N LEU A 185 1.97 0.80 35.71
CA LEU A 185 0.70 0.80 34.99
C LEU A 185 0.26 2.21 34.58
N VAL A 186 0.43 3.21 35.44
CA VAL A 186 0.12 4.62 35.10
C VAL A 186 1.07 5.16 34.04
N ILE A 187 2.36 4.80 34.10
CA ILE A 187 3.34 5.20 33.09
C ILE A 187 3.03 4.53 31.75
N THR A 188 2.73 3.23 31.73
CA THR A 188 2.40 2.52 30.49
C THR A 188 1.08 2.99 29.88
N THR A 189 0.06 3.28 30.69
CA THR A 189 -1.20 3.86 30.19
C THR A 189 -0.99 5.29 29.69
N SER A 190 -0.18 6.11 30.35
CA SER A 190 0.15 7.46 29.89
C SER A 190 0.97 7.46 28.60
N ILE A 191 1.93 6.55 28.48
CA ILE A 191 2.72 6.34 27.26
C ILE A 191 1.80 5.84 26.14
N ALA A 192 0.96 4.84 26.40
CA ALA A 192 0.00 4.32 25.42
C ALA A 192 -1.01 5.40 24.98
N TRP A 193 -1.48 6.24 25.91
CA TRP A 193 -2.36 7.36 25.60
C TRP A 193 -1.67 8.40 24.71
N ARG A 194 -0.40 8.73 24.98
CA ARG A 194 0.39 9.62 24.12
C ARG A 194 0.62 9.03 22.72
N TYR A 195 0.89 7.73 22.63
CA TYR A 195 0.99 7.06 21.33
C TYR A 195 -0.36 7.03 20.60
N PHE A 196 -1.46 6.86 21.31
CA PHE A 196 -2.81 6.85 20.76
C PHE A 196 -3.25 8.23 20.26
N GLU A 197 -2.95 9.31 21.00
CA GLU A 197 -3.25 10.69 20.56
C GLU A 197 -2.47 11.06 19.30
N ASN A 198 -1.20 10.65 19.18
CA ASN A 198 -0.41 10.84 17.96
C ASN A 198 -0.96 10.05 16.75
N ALA A 199 -1.77 9.00 16.95
CA ALA A 199 -2.31 8.18 15.87
C ALA A 199 -3.55 8.80 15.18
N HIS A 200 -4.12 9.88 15.72
CA HIS A 200 -5.28 10.56 15.13
C HIS A 200 -4.86 11.68 14.16
N HIS A 201 -4.12 11.34 13.11
CA HIS A 201 -3.97 12.22 11.96
C HIS A 201 -5.30 12.31 11.20
N ARG A 202 -6.19 13.20 11.64
CA ARG A 202 -7.42 13.51 10.91
C ARG A 202 -7.03 14.14 9.57
N LEU A 203 -7.45 13.50 8.48
CA LEU A 203 -7.37 14.10 7.15
C LEU A 203 -8.10 15.44 7.18
N GLN A 204 -7.40 16.50 6.79
CA GLN A 204 -8.01 17.82 6.62
C GLN A 204 -8.40 17.99 5.15
N TYR A 205 -9.43 18.81 4.91
CA TYR A 205 -9.82 19.18 3.57
C TYR A 205 -9.93 20.70 3.46
N LYS A 206 -9.57 21.22 2.29
CA LYS A 206 -9.73 22.64 1.94
C LYS A 206 -10.50 22.75 0.64
N GLU A 207 -11.54 23.57 0.65
CA GLU A 207 -12.26 23.92 -0.57
C GLU A 207 -11.38 24.83 -1.44
N GLN A 208 -11.19 24.45 -2.70
CA GLN A 208 -10.41 25.20 -3.68
C GLN A 208 -11.33 26.12 -4.48
N GLU A 209 -10.89 27.38 -4.68
CA GLU A 209 -11.53 28.35 -5.59
C GLU A 209 -13.05 28.40 -5.44
N SER A 210 -13.50 28.73 -4.22
CA SER A 210 -14.91 28.72 -3.86
C SER A 210 -15.73 29.66 -4.76
N ASN A 211 -16.93 29.22 -5.11
CA ASN A 211 -17.90 29.96 -5.94
C ASN A 211 -17.48 30.23 -7.40
N VAL A 212 -16.41 29.62 -7.92
CA VAL A 212 -16.10 29.72 -9.37
C VAL A 212 -17.09 28.94 -10.23
N TYR A 213 -17.57 27.81 -9.73
CA TYR A 213 -18.57 26.98 -10.39
C TYR A 213 -19.83 26.89 -9.53
N SER A 214 -21.01 27.02 -10.15
CA SER A 214 -22.28 26.98 -9.41
C SER A 214 -22.67 25.56 -8.98
N ASN A 215 -22.28 24.55 -9.78
CA ASN A 215 -22.71 23.17 -9.59
C ASN A 215 -21.53 22.25 -9.24
N ILE A 216 -20.33 22.78 -9.05
CA ILE A 216 -19.14 21.99 -8.71
C ILE A 216 -18.50 22.58 -7.45
N ARG A 217 -18.25 21.72 -6.45
CA ARG A 217 -17.41 22.03 -5.30
C ARG A 217 -16.19 21.13 -5.30
N LEU A 218 -15.01 21.72 -5.11
CA LEU A 218 -13.74 21.02 -5.21
C LEU A 218 -13.01 21.06 -3.87
N TYR A 219 -12.72 19.88 -3.31
CA TYR A 219 -12.09 19.70 -2.01
C TYR A 219 -10.75 18.97 -2.17
N GLU A 220 -9.68 19.62 -1.74
CA GLU A 220 -8.35 19.03 -1.65
C GLU A 220 -8.16 18.42 -0.27
N ILE A 221 -7.82 17.13 -0.22
CA ILE A 221 -7.54 16.41 1.03
C ILE A 221 -6.02 16.38 1.23
N TYR A 222 -5.55 16.79 2.41
CA TYR A 222 -4.13 16.84 2.74
C TYR A 222 -3.86 16.40 4.20
N PRO A 223 -2.66 15.84 4.48
CA PRO A 223 -2.25 15.52 5.84
C PRO A 223 -1.86 16.80 6.62
N PRO A 224 -2.09 16.84 7.93
CA PRO A 224 -1.91 18.04 8.76
C PRO A 224 -0.47 18.59 8.79
N ASP A 225 0.53 17.76 8.49
CA ASP A 225 1.95 18.11 8.59
C ASP A 225 2.52 18.76 7.31
N ASN A 226 1.73 18.86 6.23
CA ASN A 226 2.14 19.45 4.95
C ASN A 226 1.50 20.83 4.75
N LEU A 227 1.97 21.83 5.50
CA LEU A 227 1.51 23.22 5.36
C LEU A 227 2.11 23.97 4.15
N ASN A 228 3.19 23.45 3.55
CA ASN A 228 3.94 24.14 2.50
C ASN A 228 4.42 23.18 1.40
N ARG A 229 3.49 22.52 0.70
CA ARG A 229 3.81 21.89 -0.57
C ARG A 229 2.96 22.51 -1.67
N ASN A 230 3.66 22.99 -2.70
CA ASN A 230 3.17 23.35 -4.02
C ASN A 230 1.73 22.91 -4.19
N GLN A 231 0.78 23.86 -4.21
CA GLN A 231 -0.57 23.61 -4.69
C GLN A 231 -0.44 22.76 -5.93
N ASP A 232 -0.78 21.48 -5.82
CA ASP A 232 -0.81 20.61 -6.97
C ASP A 232 -1.74 21.36 -7.93
N GLN A 233 -1.21 21.79 -9.07
CA GLN A 233 -1.92 22.64 -10.03
C GLN A 233 -3.07 21.88 -10.71
N PHE A 234 -3.64 20.89 -10.03
CA PHE A 234 -4.80 20.10 -10.39
C PHE A 234 -5.94 20.98 -10.90
N TYR A 235 -6.34 21.99 -10.11
CA TYR A 235 -7.36 22.94 -10.54
C TYR A 235 -6.98 23.63 -11.87
N ASN A 236 -5.75 24.16 -11.97
CA ASN A 236 -5.30 24.85 -13.18
C ASN A 236 -5.25 23.91 -14.41
N LYS A 237 -4.86 22.64 -14.22
CA LYS A 237 -4.81 21.61 -15.28
C LYS A 237 -6.19 21.16 -15.74
N LEU A 238 -7.22 21.27 -14.90
CA LEU A 238 -8.58 20.83 -15.20
C LEU A 238 -9.56 21.97 -15.41
N LYS A 239 -9.15 23.24 -15.32
CA LYS A 239 -10.02 24.41 -15.42
C LYS A 239 -10.97 24.35 -16.63
N GLY A 240 -10.44 23.95 -17.79
CA GLY A 240 -11.23 23.79 -19.02
C GLY A 240 -12.29 22.69 -18.90
N THR A 241 -11.90 21.51 -18.42
CA THR A 241 -12.82 20.38 -18.23
C THR A 241 -13.84 20.65 -17.14
N LEU A 242 -13.46 21.23 -16.00
CA LEU A 242 -14.38 21.64 -14.94
C LEU A 242 -15.40 22.66 -15.44
N TYR A 243 -14.99 23.60 -16.29
CA TYR A 243 -15.93 24.53 -16.93
C TYR A 243 -16.95 23.80 -17.81
N GLN A 244 -16.50 22.88 -18.67
CA GLN A 244 -17.39 22.08 -19.52
C GLN A 244 -18.35 21.22 -18.69
N MET A 245 -17.84 20.55 -17.66
CA MET A 245 -18.65 19.74 -16.74
C MET A 245 -19.69 20.60 -16.01
N ASN A 246 -19.33 21.80 -15.57
CA ASN A 246 -20.26 22.70 -14.90
C ASN A 246 -21.44 23.08 -15.81
N GLN A 247 -21.22 23.29 -17.10
CA GLN A 247 -22.32 23.54 -18.04
C GLN A 247 -23.23 22.32 -18.21
N LEU A 248 -22.65 21.12 -18.30
CA LEU A 248 -23.41 19.88 -18.39
C LEU A 248 -24.27 19.65 -17.13
N LEU A 249 -23.68 19.85 -15.95
CA LEU A 249 -24.33 19.68 -14.66
C LEU A 249 -25.47 20.69 -14.46
N LYS A 250 -25.28 21.95 -14.90
CA LYS A 250 -26.34 22.97 -14.91
C LYS A 250 -27.55 22.55 -15.73
N GLY A 251 -27.31 22.04 -16.94
CA GLY A 251 -28.38 21.63 -17.85
C GLY A 251 -29.25 20.50 -17.29
N GLN A 252 -28.74 19.73 -16.32
CA GLN A 252 -29.43 18.59 -15.74
C GLN A 252 -29.77 18.77 -14.25
N SER A 253 -29.60 19.98 -13.71
CA SER A 253 -29.83 20.28 -12.28
C SER A 253 -29.08 19.34 -11.32
N VAL A 254 -27.88 18.91 -11.69
CA VAL A 254 -27.02 18.04 -10.88
C VAL A 254 -25.96 18.88 -10.17
N VAL A 255 -25.67 18.57 -8.92
CA VAL A 255 -24.55 19.14 -8.16
C VAL A 255 -23.47 18.09 -7.99
N MET A 256 -22.22 18.47 -8.22
CA MET A 256 -21.05 17.61 -8.11
C MET A 256 -20.14 18.07 -6.97
N ASN A 257 -19.81 17.18 -6.05
CA ASN A 257 -18.74 17.38 -5.07
C ASN A 257 -17.55 16.50 -5.45
N VAL A 258 -16.38 17.10 -5.57
CA VAL A 258 -15.14 16.45 -5.94
C VAL A 258 -14.20 16.49 -4.75
N TYR A 259 -13.65 15.34 -4.40
CA TYR A 259 -12.63 15.16 -3.39
C TYR A 259 -11.41 14.58 -4.06
N TYR A 260 -10.26 15.22 -3.91
CA TYR A 260 -9.03 14.70 -4.46
C TYR A 260 -7.88 14.75 -3.47
N GLN A 261 -7.02 13.75 -3.58
CA GLN A 261 -5.75 13.69 -2.87
C GLN A 261 -4.68 13.22 -3.83
N SER A 262 -3.56 13.93 -3.83
CA SER A 262 -2.41 13.60 -4.65
C SER A 262 -1.31 13.03 -3.76
N ILE A 263 -0.96 11.76 -4.02
CA ILE A 263 0.04 11.00 -3.26
C ILE A 263 1.04 10.46 -4.27
N ASP A 264 2.28 10.94 -4.19
CA ASP A 264 3.36 10.60 -5.13
C ASP A 264 2.90 10.82 -6.59
N GLN A 265 2.81 9.76 -7.41
CA GLN A 265 2.33 9.82 -8.79
C GLN A 265 0.86 9.46 -8.98
N THR A 266 0.14 9.14 -7.90
CA THR A 266 -1.26 8.73 -7.94
C THR A 266 -2.16 9.88 -7.52
N LEU A 267 -3.20 10.12 -8.30
CA LEU A 267 -4.31 10.99 -7.93
C LEU A 267 -5.49 10.13 -7.49
N ASN A 268 -5.79 10.15 -6.21
CA ASN A 268 -7.05 9.63 -5.69
C ASN A 268 -8.12 10.69 -5.96
N TYR A 269 -8.98 10.44 -6.93
CA TYR A 269 -10.04 11.34 -7.38
C TYR A 269 -11.38 10.69 -7.13
N THR A 270 -12.20 11.29 -6.28
CA THR A 270 -13.55 10.83 -6.00
C THR A 270 -14.53 11.95 -6.30
N PHE A 271 -15.59 11.67 -7.03
CA PHE A 271 -16.68 12.61 -7.19
C PHE A 271 -18.02 11.98 -6.83
N SER A 272 -18.91 12.81 -6.33
CA SER A 272 -20.31 12.47 -6.08
C SER A 272 -21.19 13.41 -6.86
N LEU A 273 -22.22 12.84 -7.49
CA LEU A 273 -23.26 13.53 -8.22
C LEU A 273 -24.54 13.42 -7.42
N LYS A 274 -25.24 14.54 -7.26
CA LYS A 274 -26.52 14.58 -6.57
C LYS A 274 -27.50 15.37 -7.42
N SER A 275 -28.59 14.71 -7.81
CA SER A 275 -29.78 15.37 -8.34
C SER A 275 -30.86 15.41 -7.25
N SER A 276 -32.05 15.89 -7.60
CA SER A 276 -33.22 15.79 -6.73
C SER A 276 -33.67 14.34 -6.50
N CYS A 277 -33.31 13.41 -7.38
CA CYS A 277 -33.94 12.08 -7.45
C CYS A 277 -32.96 10.92 -7.33
N ASP A 278 -31.68 11.14 -7.61
CA ASP A 278 -30.66 10.11 -7.50
C ASP A 278 -29.34 10.70 -6.98
N ARG A 279 -28.52 9.82 -6.40
CA ARG A 279 -27.16 10.13 -5.99
C ARG A 279 -26.24 9.03 -6.47
N LYS A 280 -25.22 9.42 -7.23
CA LYS A 280 -24.17 8.52 -7.71
C LYS A 280 -22.81 8.98 -7.22
N GLN A 281 -21.87 8.06 -7.14
CA GLN A 281 -20.48 8.37 -6.81
C GLN A 281 -19.53 7.46 -7.56
N LEU A 282 -18.32 7.94 -7.80
CA LEU A 282 -17.23 7.17 -8.39
C LEU A 282 -15.91 7.60 -7.74
N ALA A 283 -15.15 6.60 -7.28
CA ALA A 283 -13.79 6.78 -6.78
C ALA A 283 -12.82 6.15 -7.78
N MET A 284 -11.74 6.87 -8.11
CA MET A 284 -10.72 6.44 -9.05
C MET A 284 -9.34 6.73 -8.49
N SER A 285 -8.40 5.83 -8.75
CA SER A 285 -6.97 6.06 -8.54
C SER A 285 -6.31 6.18 -9.91
N ILE A 286 -5.87 7.39 -10.24
CA ILE A 286 -5.33 7.73 -11.56
C ILE A 286 -3.80 7.84 -11.42
N TYR A 287 -3.10 6.89 -12.02
CA TYR A 287 -1.63 6.86 -12.05
C TYR A 287 -1.07 7.82 -13.09
N HIS A 288 0.13 8.35 -12.83
CA HIS A 288 0.86 9.21 -13.77
C HIS A 288 0.08 10.43 -14.27
N TRP A 289 -0.89 10.92 -13.49
CA TRP A 289 -1.83 11.99 -13.89
C TRP A 289 -1.17 13.31 -14.28
N ARG A 290 0.11 13.51 -13.93
CA ARG A 290 0.90 14.70 -14.25
C ARG A 290 1.55 14.64 -15.64
N ILE A 291 1.72 13.46 -16.22
CA ILE A 291 2.46 13.25 -17.48
C ILE A 291 1.60 13.66 -18.67
N ASP A 292 0.38 13.14 -18.77
CA ASP A 292 -0.55 13.45 -19.87
C ASP A 292 -1.81 14.13 -19.33
N ILE A 293 -1.84 15.45 -19.49
CA ILE A 293 -2.97 16.29 -19.09
C ILE A 293 -4.20 15.98 -19.97
N ASN A 294 -4.03 15.68 -21.25
CA ASN A 294 -5.15 15.42 -22.15
C ASN A 294 -5.82 14.10 -21.79
N GLN A 295 -5.03 13.05 -21.51
CA GLN A 295 -5.56 11.77 -21.06
C GLN A 295 -6.33 11.92 -19.74
N LEU A 296 -5.81 12.68 -18.77
CA LEU A 296 -6.50 12.97 -17.52
C LEU A 296 -7.84 13.69 -17.75
N ASN A 297 -7.82 14.77 -18.52
CA ASN A 297 -9.01 15.57 -18.82
C ASN A 297 -10.08 14.71 -19.51
N ASN A 298 -9.68 13.91 -20.51
CA ASN A 298 -10.57 13.02 -21.24
C ASN A 298 -11.16 11.91 -20.35
N LEU A 299 -10.35 11.33 -19.46
CA LEU A 299 -10.80 10.30 -18.52
C LEU A 299 -11.86 10.85 -17.57
N ILE A 300 -11.57 11.96 -16.88
CA ILE A 300 -12.49 12.57 -15.91
C ILE A 300 -13.80 12.96 -16.61
N LEU A 301 -13.71 13.62 -17.77
CA LEU A 301 -14.89 14.05 -18.52
C LEU A 301 -15.74 12.86 -18.97
N ARG A 302 -15.12 11.79 -19.48
CA ARG A 302 -15.80 10.57 -19.91
C ARG A 302 -16.51 9.90 -18.74
N GLU A 303 -15.81 9.68 -17.64
CA GLU A 303 -16.36 8.99 -16.47
C GLU A 303 -17.48 9.78 -15.81
N THR A 304 -17.37 11.12 -15.77
CA THR A 304 -18.47 11.95 -15.27
C THR A 304 -19.69 11.89 -16.19
N ARG A 305 -19.52 11.98 -17.53
CA ARG A 305 -20.65 11.83 -18.46
C ARG A 305 -21.31 10.47 -18.34
N ARG A 306 -20.51 9.41 -18.26
CA ARG A 306 -21.01 8.03 -18.06
C ARG A 306 -21.83 7.95 -16.78
N LYS A 307 -21.31 8.45 -15.66
CA LYS A 307 -21.99 8.40 -14.36
C LYS A 307 -23.25 9.25 -14.30
N ILE A 308 -23.27 10.39 -15.01
CA ILE A 308 -24.47 11.22 -15.20
C ILE A 308 -25.53 10.45 -15.99
N GLY A 309 -25.14 9.77 -17.09
CA GLY A 309 -26.07 8.98 -17.91
C GLY A 309 -26.66 7.76 -17.20
N GLU A 310 -26.00 7.28 -16.14
CA GLU A 310 -26.51 6.23 -15.24
C GLU A 310 -27.48 6.74 -14.17
N MET A 311 -27.72 8.06 -14.08
CA MET A 311 -28.63 8.62 -13.09
C MET A 311 -30.09 8.43 -13.54
N GLU A 312 -30.93 7.98 -12.62
CA GLU A 312 -32.35 7.82 -12.88
C GLU A 312 -33.06 9.19 -12.97
N GLY A 313 -33.97 9.32 -13.94
CA GLY A 313 -34.88 10.46 -14.01
C GLY A 313 -35.87 10.42 -12.85
N CYS A 314 -36.36 11.60 -12.46
CA CYS A 314 -37.44 11.72 -11.48
C CYS A 314 -38.72 11.14 -12.08
N ASN A 315 -39.00 9.85 -11.86
CA ASN A 315 -40.30 9.29 -12.14
C ASN A 315 -41.27 9.83 -11.10
N VAL A 316 -42.07 10.83 -11.50
CA VAL A 316 -43.22 11.30 -10.74
C VAL A 316 -44.28 10.20 -10.89
N GLY A 317 -44.37 9.33 -9.88
CA GLY A 317 -45.48 8.39 -9.74
C GLY A 317 -46.76 9.07 -9.28
#